data_AF-A0ABF7PXV9-F1
#
_entry.id   AF-A0ABF7PXV9-F1
#
_cell.length_a   1.000
_cell.length_b   1.000
_cell.length_c   1.000
_cell.angle_alpha   90.00
_cell.angle_beta   90.00
_cell.angle_gamma   90.00
#
_symmetry.space_group_name_H-M   'P 1'
#
loop_
_entity.id
_entity.type
_entity.pdbx_description
1 polymer ?
#
loop_
_entity_poly.entity_id
_entity_poly.type
_entity_poly.pdbx_seq_one_letter_code
_entity_poly.pdbx_strand_id
1 'polypeptide(L)'
;MSTIAPHTEADPVAILIQVLVMFGNVVGRLPHYQVEADQHHLNLFCVLVGQSAKGRKGTSGSRARSIMQMADEVWLNERMKGGLSSGEGLIAEVRDEVEQWDPKAQELRVVDPGVADKRLMVSEAEFSSALAVMERPGNTLSSIVRKAWDGGKLSTLTRNSPLCATDPHISIIGHITEDELRARINRTEAANGFANRFLFVAVRRSKCLPHGGSLDEAETLILAERMKEAVAFAKRVGRVEMTDSARQLWESVYAHLSAEQPGLLGAVTARAEAQTIRLALAYALLDRHDAIDAQHLKAALAVWEYCDASAARVFGRLLGDPVADEILAALRHAGGVGLTRTLIRDVLGKHKTADRINAALALLAGKGLVRWSSASTGGRPAETWYINGA
;
A
#
# COMPACT_ATOMS: atom_id res chain seq x y z
N MET A 1 -15.76 -2.53 -15.05
CA MET A 1 -14.83 -3.70 -15.13
C MET A 1 -15.29 -4.75 -16.14
N SER A 2 -16.59 -5.05 -16.24
CA SER A 2 -17.17 -5.98 -17.23
C SER A 2 -16.75 -5.73 -18.67
N THR A 3 -16.58 -4.47 -19.08
CA THR A 3 -16.11 -4.08 -20.42
C THR A 3 -14.64 -4.44 -20.67
N ILE A 4 -13.74 -4.22 -19.70
CA ILE A 4 -12.29 -4.42 -19.90
C ILE A 4 -11.88 -5.89 -19.67
N ALA A 5 -12.49 -6.55 -18.68
CA ALA A 5 -12.07 -7.86 -18.21
C ALA A 5 -12.01 -8.96 -19.30
N PRO A 6 -12.92 -9.04 -20.29
CA PRO A 6 -12.84 -10.00 -21.38
C PRO A 6 -11.58 -9.84 -22.25
N HIS A 7 -11.08 -8.61 -22.38
CA HIS A 7 -10.01 -8.22 -23.31
C HIS A 7 -8.64 -8.05 -22.63
N THR A 8 -8.43 -8.69 -21.49
CA THR A 8 -7.16 -8.63 -20.76
C THR A 8 -6.92 -9.88 -19.93
N GLU A 9 -5.64 -10.21 -19.76
CA GLU A 9 -5.19 -11.26 -18.84
C GLU A 9 -4.98 -10.76 -17.40
N ALA A 10 -5.06 -9.44 -17.20
CA ALA A 10 -4.97 -8.82 -15.90
C ALA A 10 -6.15 -9.24 -14.99
N ASP A 11 -5.88 -9.30 -13.69
CA ASP A 11 -6.93 -9.49 -12.69
C ASP A 11 -7.86 -8.26 -12.70
N PRO A 12 -9.19 -8.42 -12.80
CA PRO A 12 -10.12 -7.30 -12.70
C PRO A 12 -9.94 -6.46 -11.45
N VAL A 13 -9.58 -7.07 -10.31
CA VAL A 13 -9.34 -6.33 -9.07
C VAL A 13 -8.09 -5.44 -9.15
N ALA A 14 -7.05 -5.87 -9.89
CA ALA A 14 -5.85 -5.08 -10.13
C ALA A 14 -6.17 -3.82 -10.93
N ILE A 15 -7.03 -3.95 -11.96
CA ILE A 15 -7.45 -2.80 -12.77
C ILE A 15 -8.32 -1.87 -11.91
N LEU A 16 -9.29 -2.43 -11.19
CA LEU A 16 -10.20 -1.66 -10.33
C LEU A 16 -9.43 -0.81 -9.31
N ILE A 17 -8.53 -1.41 -8.53
CA ILE A 17 -7.83 -0.68 -7.48
C ILE A 17 -6.93 0.42 -8.04
N GLN A 18 -6.25 0.16 -9.17
CA GLN A 18 -5.43 1.18 -9.83
C GLN A 18 -6.29 2.33 -10.36
N VAL A 19 -7.48 2.04 -10.91
CA VAL A 19 -8.42 3.08 -11.32
C VAL A 19 -8.86 3.92 -10.13
N LEU A 20 -9.19 3.32 -8.98
CA LEU A 20 -9.56 4.07 -7.77
C LEU A 20 -8.42 4.96 -7.28
N VAL A 21 -7.19 4.44 -7.24
CA VAL A 21 -6.00 5.18 -6.82
C VAL A 21 -5.66 6.32 -7.80
N MET A 22 -5.73 6.06 -9.11
CA MET A 22 -5.53 7.06 -10.17
C MET A 22 -6.60 8.14 -10.17
N PHE A 23 -7.87 7.75 -10.04
CA PHE A 23 -8.99 8.68 -9.93
C PHE A 23 -8.81 9.60 -8.73
N GLY A 24 -8.52 9.03 -7.56
CA GLY A 24 -8.31 9.82 -6.35
C GLY A 24 -7.17 10.82 -6.48
N ASN A 25 -6.07 10.44 -7.14
CA ASN A 25 -4.94 11.33 -7.36
C ASN A 25 -5.22 12.44 -8.39
N VAL A 26 -5.79 12.11 -9.54
CA VAL A 26 -6.03 13.09 -10.61
C VAL A 26 -7.04 14.16 -10.21
N VAL A 27 -8.00 13.81 -9.36
CA VAL A 27 -9.01 14.74 -8.84
C VAL A 27 -8.38 15.81 -7.94
N GLY A 28 -7.26 15.48 -7.28
CA GLY A 28 -6.58 16.39 -6.37
C GLY A 28 -7.22 16.44 -4.99
N ARG A 29 -6.88 17.49 -4.26
CA ARG A 29 -7.09 17.57 -2.80
C ARG A 29 -8.43 18.19 -2.39
N LEU A 30 -9.14 18.87 -3.28
CA LEU A 30 -10.37 19.60 -2.90
C LEU A 30 -11.43 18.67 -2.26
N PRO A 31 -11.77 17.51 -2.85
CA PRO A 31 -12.76 16.63 -2.25
C PRO A 31 -12.21 15.95 -1.01
N HIS A 32 -13.00 16.00 0.06
CA HIS A 32 -12.62 15.37 1.32
C HIS A 32 -13.84 14.96 2.14
N TYR A 33 -13.65 13.92 2.94
CA TYR A 33 -14.54 13.59 4.04
C TYR A 33 -13.88 14.05 5.35
N GLN A 34 -14.64 14.68 6.23
CA GLN A 34 -14.10 15.21 7.50
C GLN A 34 -14.50 14.32 8.67
N VAL A 35 -13.53 13.92 9.48
CA VAL A 35 -13.73 13.23 10.77
C VAL A 35 -13.04 14.07 11.84
N GLU A 36 -13.80 14.60 12.80
CA GLU A 36 -13.30 15.59 13.75
C GLU A 36 -12.60 16.78 13.04
N ALA A 37 -11.32 17.02 13.33
CA ALA A 37 -10.51 18.05 12.69
C ALA A 37 -9.75 17.54 11.45
N ASP A 38 -9.74 16.23 11.20
CA ASP A 38 -8.94 15.61 10.14
C ASP A 38 -9.71 15.53 8.82
N GLN A 39 -9.04 15.89 7.72
CA GLN A 39 -9.57 15.81 6.37
C GLN A 39 -9.01 14.56 5.66
N HIS A 40 -9.90 13.63 5.32
CA HIS A 40 -9.59 12.46 4.51
C HIS A 40 -9.82 12.78 3.04
N HIS A 41 -8.73 13.14 2.34
CA HIS A 41 -8.71 13.30 0.89
C HIS A 41 -8.65 11.94 0.18
N LEU A 42 -8.79 11.95 -1.14
CA LEU A 42 -8.81 10.76 -1.99
C LEU A 42 -7.44 10.09 -2.23
N ASN A 43 -6.39 10.52 -1.56
CA ASN A 43 -5.08 9.94 -1.73
C ASN A 43 -5.03 8.51 -1.17
N LEU A 44 -4.81 7.53 -2.04
CA LEU A 44 -4.77 6.11 -1.73
C LEU A 44 -3.42 5.52 -2.13
N PHE A 45 -2.91 4.60 -1.33
CA PHE A 45 -1.76 3.77 -1.71
C PHE A 45 -2.19 2.32 -1.85
N CYS A 46 -1.73 1.63 -2.89
CA CYS A 46 -1.96 0.20 -3.04
C CYS A 46 -0.68 -0.53 -3.44
N VAL A 47 -0.57 -1.80 -3.04
CA VAL A 47 0.47 -2.71 -3.50
C VAL A 47 -0.17 -3.95 -4.10
N LEU A 48 0.08 -4.18 -5.40
CA LEU A 48 -0.33 -5.38 -6.10
C LEU A 48 0.67 -6.52 -5.83
N VAL A 49 0.20 -7.55 -5.14
CA VAL A 49 0.97 -8.71 -4.70
C VAL A 49 0.65 -9.91 -5.58
N GLY A 50 1.58 -10.35 -6.41
CA GLY A 50 1.37 -11.51 -7.27
C GLY A 50 2.66 -12.02 -7.90
N GLN A 51 2.67 -13.26 -8.40
CA GLN A 51 3.88 -13.86 -8.98
C GLN A 51 4.47 -13.00 -10.13
N SER A 52 5.80 -12.90 -10.18
CA SER A 52 6.53 -12.17 -11.23
C SER A 52 6.14 -12.66 -12.62
N ALA A 53 6.00 -11.71 -13.55
CA ALA A 53 5.57 -11.86 -14.95
C ALA A 53 4.16 -12.47 -15.18
N LYS A 54 3.68 -13.36 -14.30
CA LYS A 54 2.39 -14.06 -14.43
C LYS A 54 1.21 -13.22 -13.95
N GLY A 55 1.39 -12.36 -12.95
CA GLY A 55 0.29 -11.54 -12.41
C GLY A 55 -0.20 -10.40 -13.31
N ARG A 56 0.46 -10.14 -14.45
CA ARG A 56 0.10 -9.08 -15.43
C ARG A 56 -0.11 -7.69 -14.81
N LYS A 57 0.62 -7.39 -13.73
CA LYS A 57 0.56 -6.12 -12.98
C LYS A 57 0.82 -4.90 -13.89
N GLY A 58 1.89 -4.94 -14.69
CA GLY A 58 2.16 -3.89 -15.69
C GLY A 58 1.04 -3.72 -16.72
N THR A 59 0.46 -4.82 -17.21
CA THR A 59 -0.67 -4.79 -18.16
C THR A 59 -1.92 -4.14 -17.55
N SER A 60 -2.20 -4.45 -16.28
CA SER A 60 -3.32 -3.83 -15.57
C SER A 60 -3.17 -2.31 -15.44
N GLY A 61 -1.96 -1.83 -15.15
CA GLY A 61 -1.66 -0.40 -15.11
C GLY A 61 -1.80 0.29 -16.46
N SER A 62 -1.43 -0.35 -17.56
CA SER A 62 -1.66 0.19 -18.90
C SER A 62 -3.15 0.32 -19.25
N ARG A 63 -4.00 -0.64 -18.85
CA ARG A 63 -5.45 -0.56 -19.03
C ARG A 63 -6.11 0.51 -18.14
N ALA A 64 -5.60 0.71 -16.93
CA ALA A 64 -6.06 1.79 -16.08
C ALA A 64 -5.69 3.15 -16.69
N ARG A 65 -4.44 3.32 -17.15
CA ARG A 65 -3.97 4.56 -17.80
C ARG A 65 -4.75 4.90 -19.07
N SER A 66 -5.10 3.92 -19.90
CA SER A 66 -5.79 4.19 -21.17
C SER A 66 -7.16 4.87 -20.98
N ILE A 67 -7.85 4.61 -19.86
CA ILE A 67 -9.13 5.29 -19.57
C ILE A 67 -8.96 6.61 -18.79
N MET A 68 -7.75 6.92 -18.34
CA MET A 68 -7.43 8.18 -17.63
C MET A 68 -6.95 9.28 -18.60
N GLN A 69 -6.50 8.92 -19.80
CA GLN A 69 -5.86 9.85 -20.73
C GLN A 69 -6.70 11.08 -21.07
N MET A 70 -8.01 10.91 -21.27
CA MET A 70 -8.91 12.02 -21.55
C MET A 70 -9.27 12.86 -20.32
N ALA A 71 -9.04 12.34 -19.11
CA ALA A 71 -9.40 13.05 -17.89
C ALA A 71 -8.42 14.18 -17.57
N ASP A 72 -7.12 13.95 -17.75
CA ASP A 72 -6.06 14.94 -17.50
C ASP A 72 -4.73 14.47 -18.14
N GLU A 73 -4.46 14.89 -19.37
CA GLU A 73 -3.27 14.49 -20.12
C GLU A 73 -1.97 15.03 -19.51
N VAL A 74 -1.99 16.26 -18.99
CA VAL A 74 -0.83 16.88 -18.33
C VAL A 74 -0.46 16.10 -17.08
N TRP A 75 -1.45 15.78 -16.24
CA TRP A 75 -1.21 14.94 -15.06
C TRP A 75 -0.67 13.55 -15.43
N LEU A 76 -1.25 12.91 -16.46
CA LEU A 76 -0.81 11.58 -16.89
C LEU A 76 0.66 11.57 -17.34
N ASN A 77 1.10 12.60 -18.06
CA ASN A 77 2.43 12.67 -18.65
C ASN A 77 3.49 13.26 -17.70
N GLU A 78 3.13 14.23 -16.86
CA GLU A 78 4.10 14.99 -16.06
C GLU A 78 4.09 14.62 -14.57
N ARG A 79 2.96 14.09 -14.07
CA ARG A 79 2.73 13.85 -12.64
C ARG A 79 2.63 12.38 -12.26
N MET A 80 2.65 11.47 -13.24
CA MET A 80 2.95 10.06 -13.00
C MET A 80 4.46 9.82 -13.03
N LYS A 81 5.05 9.44 -11.90
CA LYS A 81 6.50 9.22 -11.75
C LYS A 81 6.79 7.88 -11.08
N GLY A 82 8.05 7.47 -11.09
CA GLY A 82 8.57 6.33 -10.32
C GLY A 82 9.96 6.66 -9.78
N GLY A 83 10.59 5.71 -9.09
CA GLY A 83 11.90 5.88 -8.48
C GLY A 83 11.87 6.33 -7.02
N LEU A 84 10.98 5.77 -6.19
CA LEU A 84 10.97 5.99 -4.74
C LEU A 84 12.31 5.60 -4.11
N SER A 85 13.08 6.62 -3.70
CA SER A 85 14.45 6.46 -3.21
C SER A 85 14.73 7.21 -1.90
N SER A 86 14.19 8.42 -1.72
CA SER A 86 14.34 9.17 -0.47
C SER A 86 13.12 10.04 -0.17
N GLY A 87 12.97 10.42 1.11
CA GLY A 87 11.91 11.35 1.52
C GLY A 87 12.09 12.73 0.89
N GLU A 88 13.32 13.22 0.79
CA GLU A 88 13.67 14.50 0.16
C GLU A 88 13.28 14.52 -1.31
N GLY A 89 13.55 13.45 -2.06
CA GLY A 89 13.17 13.34 -3.47
C GLY A 89 11.65 13.38 -3.65
N LEU A 90 10.90 12.74 -2.76
CA LEU A 90 9.45 12.77 -2.78
C LEU A 90 8.90 14.19 -2.50
N ILE A 91 9.49 14.92 -1.56
CA ILE A 91 9.09 16.31 -1.25
C ILE A 91 9.45 17.24 -2.41
N ALA A 92 10.63 17.08 -2.99
CA ALA A 92 11.10 17.93 -4.10
C ALA A 92 10.12 17.96 -5.28
N GLU A 93 9.44 16.85 -5.52
CA GLU A 93 8.44 16.69 -6.58
C GLU A 93 7.12 17.41 -6.35
N VAL A 94 6.85 17.88 -5.13
CA VAL A 94 5.63 18.64 -4.77
C VAL A 94 5.97 19.88 -3.95
N ARG A 95 7.23 20.34 -3.98
CA ARG A 95 7.74 21.39 -3.10
C ARG A 95 7.10 22.75 -3.37
N ASP A 96 7.04 23.57 -2.33
CA ASP A 96 6.54 24.93 -2.37
C ASP A 96 7.54 25.86 -3.07
N GLU A 97 7.02 27.00 -3.51
CA GLU A 97 7.84 28.11 -3.96
C GLU A 97 8.69 28.63 -2.79
N VAL A 98 9.93 29.01 -3.08
CA VAL A 98 10.85 29.59 -2.11
C VAL A 98 11.18 31.00 -2.54
N GLU A 99 10.84 31.95 -1.68
CA GLU A 99 11.22 33.35 -1.81
C GLU A 99 12.36 33.69 -0.86
N GLN A 100 13.26 34.57 -1.31
CA GLN A 100 14.31 35.14 -0.47
C GLN A 100 14.33 36.65 -0.64
N TRP A 101 14.56 37.35 0.47
CA TRP A 101 14.75 38.81 0.45
C TRP A 101 16.05 39.16 -0.28
N ASP A 102 15.96 39.99 -1.32
CA ASP A 102 17.11 40.57 -2.01
C ASP A 102 17.43 41.95 -1.40
N PRO A 103 18.52 42.09 -0.62
CA PRO A 103 18.85 43.37 0.01
C PRO A 103 19.20 44.48 -0.98
N LYS A 104 19.61 44.15 -2.21
CA LYS A 104 20.00 45.14 -3.24
C LYS A 104 18.78 45.70 -3.94
N ALA A 105 17.82 44.84 -4.27
CA ALA A 105 16.56 45.23 -4.91
C ALA A 105 15.49 45.68 -3.90
N GLN A 106 15.70 45.39 -2.60
CA GLN A 106 14.74 45.64 -1.51
C GLN A 106 13.37 44.99 -1.75
N GLU A 107 13.35 43.77 -2.29
CA GLU A 107 12.13 43.01 -2.56
C GLU A 107 12.31 41.51 -2.27
N LEU A 108 11.20 40.80 -2.10
CA LEU A 108 11.20 39.33 -2.10
C LEU A 108 11.32 38.83 -3.54
N ARG A 109 12.26 37.92 -3.75
CA ARG A 109 12.49 37.30 -5.05
C ARG A 109 12.30 35.80 -4.94
N VAL A 110 11.51 35.24 -5.85
CA VAL A 110 11.39 33.80 -6.05
C VAL A 110 12.76 33.25 -6.49
N VAL A 111 13.37 32.42 -5.65
CA VAL A 111 14.64 31.72 -5.93
C VAL A 111 14.41 30.29 -6.39
N ASP A 112 13.24 29.72 -6.08
CA ASP A 112 12.77 28.44 -6.58
C ASP A 112 11.25 28.55 -6.80
N PRO A 113 10.73 28.44 -8.04
CA PRO A 113 9.29 28.50 -8.29
C PRO A 113 8.50 27.31 -7.71
N GLY A 114 9.20 26.29 -7.21
CA GLY A 114 8.58 25.09 -6.66
C GLY A 114 7.84 24.26 -7.72
N VAL A 115 6.82 23.52 -7.28
CA VAL A 115 5.90 22.76 -8.13
C VAL A 115 4.48 23.19 -7.85
N ALA A 116 3.83 23.82 -8.83
CA ALA A 116 2.46 24.31 -8.70
C ALA A 116 1.45 23.14 -8.58
N ASP A 117 1.60 22.09 -9.41
CA ASP A 117 0.77 20.90 -9.31
C ASP A 117 1.26 19.97 -8.20
N LYS A 118 0.58 20.03 -7.05
CA LYS A 118 0.89 19.21 -5.87
C LYS A 118 0.44 17.76 -6.00
N ARG A 119 -0.20 17.37 -7.10
CA ARG A 119 -0.55 15.98 -7.37
C ARG A 119 0.70 15.22 -7.79
N LEU A 120 0.91 14.04 -7.21
CA LEU A 120 1.96 13.12 -7.61
C LEU A 120 1.45 11.68 -7.53
N MET A 121 1.41 11.00 -8.67
CA MET A 121 1.13 9.57 -8.74
C MET A 121 2.44 8.82 -8.89
N VAL A 122 2.79 8.03 -7.89
CA VAL A 122 4.00 7.22 -7.91
C VAL A 122 3.66 5.79 -8.33
N SER A 123 4.31 5.29 -9.37
CA SER A 123 4.16 3.92 -9.86
C SER A 123 5.49 3.17 -9.75
N GLU A 124 5.61 2.31 -8.75
CA GLU A 124 6.77 1.45 -8.53
C GLU A 124 6.53 0.04 -9.08
N ALA A 125 7.12 -0.26 -10.24
CA ALA A 125 7.07 -1.60 -10.82
C ALA A 125 7.81 -2.66 -9.98
N GLU A 126 8.75 -2.22 -9.14
CA GLU A 126 9.55 -3.05 -8.23
C GLU A 126 9.54 -2.44 -6.82
N PHE A 127 8.41 -2.56 -6.13
CA PHE A 127 8.25 -1.97 -4.80
C PHE A 127 9.22 -2.54 -3.74
N SER A 128 9.78 -3.73 -3.99
CA SER A 128 10.84 -4.33 -3.16
C SER A 128 12.08 -3.41 -3.03
N SER A 129 12.42 -2.69 -4.10
CA SER A 129 13.55 -1.75 -4.12
C SER A 129 13.30 -0.55 -3.21
N ALA A 130 12.07 -0.02 -3.20
CA ALA A 130 11.67 1.05 -2.29
C ALA A 130 11.76 0.60 -0.83
N LEU A 131 11.27 -0.61 -0.51
CA LEU A 131 11.38 -1.18 0.84
C LEU A 131 12.85 -1.36 1.27
N ALA A 132 13.69 -1.90 0.38
CA ALA A 132 15.12 -2.10 0.67
C ALA A 132 15.87 -0.79 0.95
N VAL A 133 15.48 0.31 0.28
CA VAL A 133 16.09 1.62 0.48
C VAL A 133 15.63 2.27 1.79
N MET A 134 14.40 2.02 2.24
CA MET A 134 13.90 2.46 3.55
C MET A 134 14.64 1.82 4.73
N GLU A 135 15.18 0.59 4.56
CA GLU A 135 15.98 -0.09 5.58
C GLU A 135 17.35 0.57 5.85
N ARG A 136 17.79 1.48 4.97
CA ARG A 136 19.09 2.15 5.11
C ARG A 136 19.07 3.16 6.27
N PRO A 137 20.06 3.13 7.18
CA PRO A 137 20.16 4.11 8.25
C PRO A 137 20.13 5.55 7.73
N GLY A 138 19.28 6.38 8.33
CA GLY A 138 19.13 7.79 7.96
C GLY A 138 18.19 8.07 6.79
N ASN A 139 17.63 7.05 6.12
CA ASN A 139 16.63 7.28 5.08
C ASN A 139 15.28 7.70 5.70
N THR A 140 14.72 8.81 5.22
CA THR A 140 13.48 9.40 5.75
C THR A 140 12.21 8.93 5.02
N LEU A 141 12.34 8.13 3.95
CA LEU A 141 11.25 7.80 3.03
C LEU A 141 10.02 7.19 3.71
N SER A 142 10.19 6.20 4.61
CA SER A 142 9.05 5.60 5.35
C SER A 142 8.29 6.66 6.16
N SER A 143 8.99 7.63 6.77
CA SER A 143 8.33 8.72 7.52
C SER A 143 7.59 9.70 6.63
N ILE A 144 8.15 10.06 5.47
CA ILE A 144 7.52 11.01 4.53
C ILE A 144 6.33 10.38 3.84
N VAL A 145 6.41 9.10 3.43
CA VAL A 145 5.29 8.36 2.83
C VAL A 145 4.10 8.29 3.79
N ARG A 146 4.35 8.03 5.09
CA ARG A 146 3.28 8.03 6.09
C ARG A 146 2.57 9.38 6.19
N LYS A 147 3.34 10.47 6.29
CA LYS A 147 2.80 11.84 6.33
C LYS A 147 2.05 12.21 5.05
N ALA A 148 2.55 11.77 3.90
CA ALA A 148 1.92 12.01 2.60
C ALA A 148 0.55 11.34 2.50
N TRP A 149 0.37 10.15 3.08
CA TRP A 149 -0.94 9.52 3.17
C TRP A 149 -1.89 10.25 4.12
N ASP A 150 -1.36 10.71 5.26
CA ASP A 150 -2.14 11.49 6.23
C ASP A 150 -2.54 12.87 5.66
N GLY A 151 -1.96 13.29 4.53
CA GLY A 151 -2.23 14.58 3.90
C GLY A 151 -1.55 15.76 4.61
N GLY A 152 -0.66 15.51 5.57
CA GLY A 152 0.02 16.58 6.29
C GLY A 152 1.09 17.29 5.45
N LYS A 153 1.48 18.48 5.89
CA LYS A 153 2.65 19.19 5.40
C LYS A 153 3.89 18.29 5.45
N LEU A 154 4.62 18.22 4.35
CA LEU A 154 5.90 17.52 4.28
C LEU A 154 7.03 18.53 4.41
N SER A 155 8.02 18.22 5.24
CA SER A 155 9.18 19.09 5.36
C SER A 155 10.39 18.33 5.85
N THR A 156 11.57 18.74 5.39
CA THR A 156 12.85 18.36 5.97
C THR A 156 13.56 19.60 6.51
N LEU A 157 13.88 19.58 7.80
CA LEU A 157 14.58 20.68 8.47
C LEU A 157 16.09 20.49 8.33
N THR A 158 16.60 20.58 7.09
CA THR A 158 18.06 20.59 6.86
C THR A 158 18.56 22.03 6.79
N ARG A 159 19.75 22.28 7.34
CA ARG A 159 20.33 23.63 7.45
C ARG A 159 20.59 24.29 6.09
N ASN A 160 20.85 23.50 5.05
CA ASN A 160 21.38 24.01 3.77
C ASN A 160 20.37 23.95 2.61
N SER A 161 19.30 23.15 2.72
CA SER A 161 18.26 23.05 1.69
C SER A 161 16.95 22.55 2.32
N PRO A 162 16.23 23.42 3.03
CA PRO A 162 14.94 23.06 3.61
C PRO A 162 13.94 22.82 2.47
N LEU A 163 13.41 21.59 2.38
CA LEU A 163 12.32 21.28 1.47
C LEU A 163 11.01 21.33 2.24
N CYS A 164 9.98 21.88 1.61
CA CYS A 164 8.65 22.05 2.17
C CYS A 164 7.61 21.79 1.09
N ALA A 165 6.55 21.06 1.42
CA ALA A 165 5.35 20.92 0.60
C ALA A 165 4.13 21.05 1.52
N THR A 166 3.36 22.13 1.36
CA THR A 166 2.27 22.47 2.30
C THR A 166 1.05 21.59 2.09
N ASP A 167 0.58 21.46 0.85
CA ASP A 167 -0.64 20.70 0.51
C ASP A 167 -0.34 19.60 -0.53
N PRO A 168 0.52 18.63 -0.21
CA PRO A 168 0.83 17.53 -1.12
C PRO A 168 -0.42 16.68 -1.39
N HIS A 169 -0.54 16.13 -2.60
CA HIS A 169 -1.56 15.12 -2.94
C HIS A 169 -0.90 13.93 -3.63
N ILE A 170 -0.35 13.02 -2.83
CA ILE A 170 0.48 11.92 -3.32
C ILE A 170 -0.31 10.62 -3.28
N SER A 171 -0.17 9.78 -4.30
CA SER A 171 -0.72 8.42 -4.32
C SER A 171 0.35 7.46 -4.83
N ILE A 172 0.29 6.19 -4.42
CA ILE A 172 1.35 5.21 -4.69
C ILE A 172 0.73 3.90 -5.16
N ILE A 173 1.20 3.40 -6.30
CA ILE A 173 0.92 2.07 -6.82
C ILE A 173 2.24 1.30 -6.82
N GLY A 174 2.34 0.29 -5.96
CA GLY A 174 3.49 -0.60 -5.89
C GLY A 174 3.17 -1.96 -6.50
N HIS A 175 4.16 -2.57 -7.16
CA HIS A 175 4.09 -3.95 -7.62
C HIS A 175 5.17 -4.77 -6.91
N ILE A 176 4.79 -5.93 -6.37
CA ILE A 176 5.73 -6.82 -5.67
C ILE A 176 5.30 -8.28 -5.80
N THR A 177 6.23 -9.21 -5.57
CA THR A 177 5.87 -10.62 -5.34
C THR A 177 5.53 -10.87 -3.88
N GLU A 178 4.82 -11.97 -3.62
CA GLU A 178 4.53 -12.39 -2.26
C GLU A 178 5.82 -12.65 -1.47
N ASP A 179 6.78 -13.36 -2.05
CA ASP A 179 8.04 -13.72 -1.37
C ASP A 179 8.90 -12.50 -1.03
N GLU A 180 9.05 -11.54 -1.96
CA GLU A 180 9.79 -10.30 -1.71
C GLU A 180 9.11 -9.46 -0.63
N LEU A 181 7.78 -9.37 -0.66
CA LEU A 181 7.04 -8.61 0.34
C LEU A 181 7.20 -9.21 1.73
N ARG A 182 7.10 -10.54 1.85
CA ARG A 182 7.33 -11.27 3.11
C ARG A 182 8.77 -11.10 3.61
N ALA A 183 9.74 -11.07 2.70
CA ALA A 183 11.16 -10.93 3.06
C ALA A 183 11.52 -9.51 3.54
N ARG A 184 10.81 -8.49 3.06
CA ARG A 184 11.14 -7.07 3.29
C ARG A 184 10.27 -6.38 4.33
N ILE A 185 8.99 -6.74 4.45
CA ILE A 185 8.17 -6.22 5.55
C ILE A 185 8.57 -6.91 6.85
N ASN A 186 9.25 -6.15 7.70
CA ASN A 186 9.60 -6.55 9.05
C ASN A 186 8.64 -5.91 10.07
N ARG A 187 8.74 -6.33 11.34
CA ARG A 187 7.91 -5.80 12.44
C ARG A 187 8.04 -4.28 12.62
N THR A 188 9.16 -3.67 12.25
CA THR A 188 9.37 -2.22 12.40
C THR A 188 8.49 -1.41 11.45
N GLU A 189 8.44 -1.78 10.16
CA GLU A 189 7.57 -1.09 9.18
C GLU A 189 6.07 -1.38 9.38
N ALA A 190 5.72 -2.52 9.97
CA ALA A 190 4.35 -2.76 10.39
C ALA A 190 3.99 -1.96 11.65
N ALA A 191 4.86 -1.92 12.65
CA ALA A 191 4.61 -1.24 13.93
C ALA A 191 4.63 0.29 13.81
N ASN A 192 5.41 0.86 12.89
CA ASN A 192 5.46 2.31 12.67
C ASN A 192 4.26 2.84 11.83
N GLY A 193 3.37 1.95 11.39
CA GLY A 193 2.19 2.25 10.58
C GLY A 193 2.48 2.54 9.11
N PHE A 194 3.64 2.19 8.57
CA PHE A 194 3.89 2.32 7.13
C PHE A 194 2.96 1.39 6.35
N ALA A 195 2.93 0.10 6.73
CA ALA A 195 2.18 -0.91 6.01
C ALA A 195 0.66 -0.66 6.01
N ASN A 196 0.08 -0.20 7.11
CA ASN A 196 -1.38 0.01 7.20
C ASN A 196 -1.94 1.18 6.37
N ARG A 197 -1.06 1.98 5.75
CA ARG A 197 -1.47 3.01 4.79
C ARG A 197 -1.56 2.48 3.36
N PHE A 198 -1.13 1.25 3.11
CA PHE A 198 -1.26 0.57 1.82
C PHE A 198 -2.41 -0.43 1.82
N LEU A 199 -3.20 -0.40 0.74
CA LEU A 199 -4.11 -1.47 0.38
C LEU A 199 -3.32 -2.59 -0.31
N PHE A 200 -3.14 -3.71 0.37
CA PHE A 200 -2.50 -4.89 -0.22
C PHE A 200 -3.52 -5.69 -1.01
N VAL A 201 -3.23 -5.92 -2.30
CA VAL A 201 -4.17 -6.60 -3.21
C VAL A 201 -3.47 -7.81 -3.80
N ALA A 202 -3.90 -9.01 -3.39
CA ALA A 202 -3.44 -10.24 -4.02
C ALA A 202 -3.97 -10.32 -5.44
N VAL A 203 -3.12 -10.56 -6.43
CA VAL A 203 -3.51 -10.58 -7.85
C VAL A 203 -2.95 -11.80 -8.56
N ARG A 204 -3.71 -12.29 -9.54
CA ARG A 204 -3.29 -13.41 -10.40
C ARG A 204 -3.61 -13.14 -11.86
N ARG A 205 -3.05 -13.95 -12.75
CA ARG A 205 -3.51 -13.98 -14.14
C ARG A 205 -4.97 -14.41 -14.16
N SER A 206 -5.84 -13.64 -14.81
CA SER A 206 -7.27 -13.96 -14.88
C SER A 206 -7.58 -15.02 -15.94
N LYS A 207 -6.85 -14.99 -17.07
CA LYS A 207 -7.04 -15.87 -18.23
C LYS A 207 -5.81 -15.91 -19.14
N CYS A 208 -5.80 -16.82 -20.10
CA CYS A 208 -4.79 -16.92 -21.14
C CYS A 208 -5.34 -16.35 -22.46
N LEU A 209 -4.71 -15.28 -22.97
CA LEU A 209 -4.99 -14.65 -24.25
C LEU A 209 -3.66 -14.59 -25.02
N PRO A 210 -3.31 -15.63 -25.79
CA PRO A 210 -1.98 -15.78 -26.39
C PRO A 210 -1.61 -14.64 -27.36
N HIS A 211 -2.60 -13.98 -27.96
CA HIS A 211 -2.42 -12.83 -28.85
C HIS A 211 -2.74 -11.49 -28.16
N GLY A 212 -2.88 -11.48 -26.83
CA GLY A 212 -3.45 -10.37 -26.08
C GLY A 212 -4.97 -10.26 -26.26
N GLY A 213 -5.58 -9.28 -25.60
CA GLY A 213 -6.98 -8.94 -25.84
C GLY A 213 -7.09 -7.59 -26.54
N SER A 214 -8.05 -7.48 -27.46
CA SER A 214 -8.36 -6.24 -28.17
C SER A 214 -9.61 -5.64 -27.57
N LEU A 215 -9.46 -4.61 -26.74
CA LEU A 215 -10.59 -3.80 -26.31
C LEU A 215 -10.87 -2.82 -27.45
N ASP A 216 -12.12 -2.70 -27.87
CA ASP A 216 -12.46 -1.81 -28.97
C ASP A 216 -12.11 -0.35 -28.62
N GLU A 217 -11.67 0.40 -29.62
CA GLU A 217 -11.28 1.80 -29.44
C GLU A 217 -12.50 2.63 -29.02
N ALA A 218 -13.68 2.34 -29.57
CA ALA A 218 -14.91 3.04 -29.20
C ALA A 218 -15.31 2.72 -27.75
N GLU A 219 -15.19 1.47 -27.29
CA GLU A 219 -15.44 1.11 -25.88
C GLU A 219 -14.46 1.80 -24.94
N THR A 220 -13.18 1.87 -25.32
CA THR A 220 -12.16 2.60 -24.55
C THR A 220 -12.51 4.08 -24.45
N LEU A 221 -12.93 4.68 -25.56
CA LEU A 221 -13.33 6.09 -25.64
C LEU A 221 -14.55 6.38 -24.76
N ILE A 222 -15.57 5.51 -24.77
CA ILE A 222 -16.75 5.63 -23.90
C ILE A 222 -16.35 5.64 -22.43
N LEU A 223 -15.45 4.74 -22.02
CA LEU A 223 -14.96 4.69 -20.65
C LEU A 223 -14.12 5.92 -20.28
N ALA A 224 -13.29 6.39 -21.21
CA ALA A 224 -12.45 7.56 -21.01
C ALA A 224 -13.28 8.86 -20.89
N GLU A 225 -14.34 9.02 -21.68
CA GLU A 225 -15.24 10.19 -21.54
C GLU A 225 -16.01 10.14 -20.21
N ARG A 226 -16.53 8.98 -19.81
CA ARG A 226 -17.16 8.82 -18.48
C ARG A 226 -16.19 9.18 -17.35
N MET A 227 -14.93 8.75 -17.45
CA MET A 227 -13.90 9.08 -16.47
C MET A 227 -13.62 10.58 -16.43
N LYS A 228 -13.49 11.23 -17.60
CA LYS A 228 -13.31 12.67 -17.73
C LYS A 228 -14.46 13.45 -17.11
N GLU A 229 -15.71 13.06 -17.36
CA GLU A 229 -16.89 13.66 -16.74
C GLU A 229 -16.87 13.53 -15.21
N ALA A 230 -16.53 12.34 -14.70
CA ALA A 230 -16.43 12.10 -13.26
C ALA A 230 -15.31 12.94 -12.61
N VAL A 231 -14.14 13.04 -13.25
CA VAL A 231 -13.03 13.88 -12.77
C VAL A 231 -13.41 15.36 -12.78
N ALA A 232 -14.04 15.84 -13.86
CA ALA A 232 -14.50 17.23 -13.96
C ALA A 232 -15.57 17.57 -12.91
N PHE A 233 -16.48 16.65 -12.62
CA PHE A 233 -17.43 16.78 -11.51
C PHE A 233 -16.69 16.85 -10.17
N ALA A 234 -15.87 15.84 -9.87
CA ALA A 234 -15.22 15.67 -8.58
C ALA A 234 -14.29 16.83 -8.24
N LYS A 235 -13.55 17.40 -9.20
CA LYS A 235 -12.68 18.57 -9.00
C LYS A 235 -13.40 19.82 -8.47
N ARG A 236 -14.74 19.86 -8.46
CA ARG A 236 -15.56 20.97 -7.94
C ARG A 236 -16.23 20.66 -6.61
N VAL A 237 -16.13 19.42 -6.12
CA VAL A 237 -16.76 18.99 -4.87
C VAL A 237 -15.80 19.25 -3.71
N GLY A 238 -16.25 19.95 -2.69
CA GLY A 238 -15.49 20.20 -1.47
C GLY A 238 -15.71 19.09 -0.43
N ARG A 239 -16.20 19.50 0.74
CA ARG A 239 -16.57 18.55 1.80
C ARG A 239 -17.74 17.68 1.35
N VAL A 240 -17.57 16.37 1.49
CA VAL A 240 -18.58 15.35 1.20
C VAL A 240 -19.08 14.76 2.52
N GLU A 241 -20.38 14.53 2.62
CA GLU A 241 -21.01 13.92 3.80
C GLU A 241 -21.67 12.58 3.45
N MET A 242 -22.01 11.82 4.48
CA MET A 242 -22.85 10.63 4.33
C MET A 242 -24.33 11.01 4.34
N THR A 243 -25.09 10.40 3.44
CA THR A 243 -26.55 10.30 3.54
C THR A 243 -26.96 9.50 4.79
N ASP A 244 -28.22 9.59 5.19
CA ASP A 244 -28.73 8.85 6.36
C ASP A 244 -28.64 7.33 6.18
N SER A 245 -28.90 6.83 4.97
CA SER A 245 -28.75 5.41 4.62
C SER A 245 -27.31 4.93 4.75
N ALA A 246 -26.34 5.75 4.33
CA ALA A 246 -24.91 5.44 4.50
C ALA A 246 -24.49 5.50 5.97
N ARG A 247 -25.00 6.46 6.74
CA ARG A 247 -24.73 6.56 8.19
C ARG A 247 -25.19 5.33 8.96
N GLN A 248 -26.44 4.89 8.74
CA GLN A 248 -26.98 3.68 9.36
C GLN A 248 -26.14 2.44 9.02
N LEU A 249 -25.73 2.31 7.76
CA LEU A 249 -24.85 1.21 7.36
C LEU A 249 -23.48 1.32 8.04
N TRP A 250 -22.88 2.52 8.06
CA TRP A 250 -21.59 2.77 8.69
C TRP A 250 -21.61 2.39 10.17
N GLU A 251 -22.62 2.83 10.91
CA GLU A 251 -22.84 2.48 12.33
C GLU A 251 -22.92 0.96 12.54
N SER A 252 -23.62 0.24 11.64
CA SER A 252 -23.77 -1.21 11.75
C SER A 252 -22.48 -2.00 11.55
N VAL A 253 -21.51 -1.47 10.79
CA VAL A 253 -20.24 -2.16 10.48
C VAL A 253 -19.06 -1.64 11.30
N TYR A 254 -19.17 -0.45 11.90
CA TYR A 254 -18.05 0.25 12.53
C TYR A 254 -17.35 -0.57 13.61
N ALA A 255 -18.12 -1.23 14.50
CA ALA A 255 -17.56 -2.02 15.60
C ALA A 255 -16.75 -3.22 15.09
N HIS A 256 -17.14 -3.82 13.97
CA HIS A 256 -16.39 -4.90 13.36
C HIS A 256 -15.14 -4.38 12.64
N LEU A 257 -15.26 -3.26 11.93
CA LEU A 257 -14.18 -2.65 11.17
C LEU A 257 -13.05 -2.12 12.06
N SER A 258 -13.41 -1.61 13.24
CA SER A 258 -12.48 -1.05 14.24
C SER A 258 -11.92 -2.09 15.22
N ALA A 259 -12.32 -3.36 15.09
CA ALA A 259 -11.87 -4.40 16.01
C ALA A 259 -10.36 -4.63 15.87
N GLU A 260 -9.65 -4.57 17.00
CA GLU A 260 -8.22 -4.86 17.03
C GLU A 260 -7.94 -6.31 16.64
N GLN A 261 -7.00 -6.50 15.72
CA GLN A 261 -6.46 -7.82 15.41
C GLN A 261 -5.03 -7.96 15.96
N PRO A 262 -4.65 -9.09 16.57
CA PRO A 262 -3.31 -9.28 17.08
C PRO A 262 -2.30 -9.57 15.95
N GLY A 263 -1.02 -9.30 16.23
CA GLY A 263 0.09 -9.72 15.37
C GLY A 263 0.31 -8.82 14.15
N LEU A 264 1.05 -9.36 13.17
CA LEU A 264 1.44 -8.60 11.98
C LEU A 264 0.22 -8.21 11.13
N LEU A 265 -0.77 -9.12 11.01
CA LEU A 265 -2.00 -8.87 10.26
C LEU A 265 -2.72 -7.62 10.77
N GLY A 266 -3.01 -7.55 12.07
CA GLY A 266 -3.67 -6.37 12.62
C GLY A 266 -2.83 -5.10 12.50
N ALA A 267 -1.51 -5.18 12.65
CA ALA A 267 -0.64 -4.03 12.43
C ALA A 267 -0.72 -3.48 11.00
N VAL A 268 -0.89 -4.34 9.99
CA VAL A 268 -1.03 -3.94 8.58
C VAL A 268 -2.46 -3.58 8.18
N THR A 269 -3.47 -3.90 8.99
CA THR A 269 -4.89 -3.59 8.70
C THR A 269 -5.50 -2.54 9.63
N ALA A 270 -4.76 -2.03 10.61
CA ALA A 270 -5.19 -1.06 11.63
C ALA A 270 -5.68 0.33 11.16
N ARG A 271 -5.89 0.55 9.85
CA ARG A 271 -6.48 1.78 9.29
C ARG A 271 -7.72 1.49 8.44
N ALA A 272 -8.43 0.41 8.76
CA ALA A 272 -9.58 -0.09 8.05
C ALA A 272 -10.64 1.00 7.79
N GLU A 273 -10.96 1.79 8.81
CA GLU A 273 -11.97 2.84 8.77
C GLU A 273 -11.58 3.95 7.81
N ALA A 274 -10.36 4.48 7.98
CA ALA A 274 -9.84 5.56 7.15
C ALA A 274 -9.61 5.14 5.68
N GLN A 275 -9.29 3.88 5.42
CA GLN A 275 -9.21 3.33 4.07
C GLN A 275 -10.61 3.18 3.45
N THR A 276 -11.56 2.63 4.20
CA THR A 276 -12.94 2.42 3.74
C THR A 276 -13.63 3.74 3.40
N ILE A 277 -13.45 4.78 4.22
CA ILE A 277 -14.00 6.11 3.95
C ILE A 277 -13.45 6.70 2.65
N ARG A 278 -12.13 6.62 2.43
CA ARG A 278 -11.52 7.11 1.18
C ARG A 278 -12.00 6.35 -0.04
N LEU A 279 -12.17 5.03 0.07
CA LEU A 279 -12.75 4.20 -0.99
C LEU A 279 -14.21 4.59 -1.26
N ALA A 280 -15.02 4.82 -0.22
CA ALA A 280 -16.42 5.22 -0.35
C ALA A 280 -16.54 6.60 -1.00
N LEU A 281 -15.68 7.54 -0.60
CA LEU A 281 -15.56 8.86 -1.22
C LEU A 281 -15.20 8.75 -2.72
N ALA A 282 -14.23 7.89 -3.07
CA ALA A 282 -13.86 7.65 -4.46
C ALA A 282 -15.03 7.09 -5.28
N TYR A 283 -15.77 6.12 -4.74
CA TYR A 283 -16.94 5.56 -5.41
C TYR A 283 -18.07 6.58 -5.61
N ALA A 284 -18.38 7.39 -4.59
CA ALA A 284 -19.40 8.42 -4.68
C ALA A 284 -19.08 9.44 -5.79
N LEU A 285 -17.84 9.90 -5.84
CA LEU A 285 -17.40 10.89 -6.82
C LEU A 285 -17.26 10.30 -8.22
N LEU A 286 -16.90 9.02 -8.36
CA LEU A 286 -16.95 8.29 -9.63
C LEU A 286 -18.37 8.16 -10.16
N ASP A 287 -19.36 7.99 -9.28
CA ASP A 287 -20.79 7.97 -9.62
C ASP A 287 -21.38 9.39 -9.80
N ARG A 288 -20.54 10.42 -9.62
CA ARG A 288 -20.91 11.85 -9.68
C ARG A 288 -21.95 12.27 -8.66
N HIS A 289 -21.85 11.72 -7.45
CA HIS A 289 -22.60 12.16 -6.28
C HIS A 289 -21.69 12.97 -5.35
N ASP A 290 -22.24 14.04 -4.77
CA ASP A 290 -21.59 14.91 -3.77
C ASP A 290 -21.83 14.43 -2.32
N ALA A 291 -22.47 13.27 -2.15
CA ALA A 291 -22.67 12.59 -0.89
C ALA A 291 -22.36 11.08 -1.01
N ILE A 292 -21.83 10.49 0.06
CA ILE A 292 -21.66 9.04 0.19
C ILE A 292 -23.02 8.42 0.53
N ASP A 293 -23.49 7.52 -0.34
CA ASP A 293 -24.70 6.72 -0.14
C ASP A 293 -24.32 5.28 0.22
N ALA A 294 -25.28 4.51 0.74
CA ALA A 294 -25.09 3.14 1.17
C ALA A 294 -24.50 2.25 0.06
N GLN A 295 -24.82 2.50 -1.21
CA GLN A 295 -24.21 1.76 -2.34
C GLN A 295 -22.71 2.03 -2.48
N HIS A 296 -22.27 3.28 -2.27
CA HIS A 296 -20.86 3.68 -2.34
C HIS A 296 -20.09 3.04 -1.18
N LEU A 297 -20.69 3.03 0.01
CA LEU A 297 -20.11 2.40 1.19
C LEU A 297 -20.04 0.87 1.06
N LYS A 298 -21.07 0.21 0.51
CA LYS A 298 -21.03 -1.24 0.21
C LYS A 298 -19.93 -1.59 -0.77
N ALA A 299 -19.75 -0.80 -1.82
CA ALA A 299 -18.67 -1.01 -2.79
C ALA A 299 -17.29 -0.84 -2.14
N ALA A 300 -17.13 0.16 -1.27
CA ALA A 300 -15.90 0.38 -0.52
C ALA A 300 -15.58 -0.77 0.44
N LEU A 301 -16.57 -1.25 1.19
CA LEU A 301 -16.43 -2.39 2.11
C LEU A 301 -16.01 -3.66 1.35
N ALA A 302 -16.61 -3.94 0.18
CA ALA A 302 -16.23 -5.09 -0.63
C ALA A 302 -14.75 -5.02 -1.11
N VAL A 303 -14.26 -3.82 -1.44
CA VAL A 303 -12.84 -3.64 -1.79
C VAL A 303 -11.95 -3.81 -0.55
N TRP A 304 -12.36 -3.25 0.59
CA TRP A 304 -11.63 -3.38 1.84
C TRP A 304 -11.54 -4.84 2.29
N GLU A 305 -12.64 -5.59 2.30
CA GLU A 305 -12.70 -7.01 2.64
C GLU A 305 -11.74 -7.84 1.76
N TYR A 306 -11.64 -7.52 0.46
CA TYR A 306 -10.67 -8.16 -0.41
C TYR A 306 -9.22 -7.83 -0.02
N CYS A 307 -8.95 -6.58 0.37
CA CYS A 307 -7.63 -6.16 0.83
C CYS A 307 -7.26 -6.81 2.17
N ASP A 308 -8.21 -6.91 3.10
CA ASP A 308 -8.04 -7.59 4.39
C ASP A 308 -7.76 -9.09 4.19
N ALA A 309 -8.53 -9.77 3.33
CA ALA A 309 -8.28 -11.15 2.96
C ALA A 309 -6.93 -11.36 2.26
N SER A 310 -6.51 -10.40 1.42
CA SER A 310 -5.20 -10.39 0.78
C SER A 310 -4.08 -10.23 1.82
N ALA A 311 -4.23 -9.31 2.76
CA ALA A 311 -3.31 -9.13 3.87
C ALA A 311 -3.24 -10.37 4.77
N ALA A 312 -4.37 -11.01 5.07
CA ALA A 312 -4.41 -12.26 5.83
C ALA A 312 -3.66 -13.39 5.14
N ARG A 313 -3.80 -13.51 3.81
CA ARG A 313 -3.03 -14.47 3.02
C ARG A 313 -1.52 -14.21 3.10
N VAL A 314 -1.11 -12.96 2.90
CA VAL A 314 0.31 -12.57 2.83
C VAL A 314 0.96 -12.55 4.22
N PHE A 315 0.30 -12.01 5.23
CA PHE A 315 0.87 -11.70 6.55
C PHE A 315 0.29 -12.54 7.68
N GLY A 316 -0.89 -13.15 7.54
CA GLY A 316 -1.58 -13.83 8.65
C GLY A 316 -0.85 -15.03 9.26
N ARG A 317 0.14 -15.58 8.55
CA ARG A 317 1.00 -16.67 9.05
C ARG A 317 2.38 -16.20 9.54
N LEU A 318 2.68 -14.90 9.40
CA LEU A 318 3.95 -14.31 9.78
C LEU A 318 3.89 -13.72 11.18
N LEU A 319 5.01 -13.84 11.88
CA LEU A 319 5.26 -13.27 13.19
C LEU A 319 5.90 -11.88 13.09
N GLY A 320 6.43 -11.54 11.90
CA GLY A 320 7.17 -10.30 11.65
C GLY A 320 8.62 -10.36 12.10
N ASP A 321 9.11 -11.55 12.46
CA ASP A 321 10.50 -11.85 12.77
C ASP A 321 11.02 -12.81 11.69
N PRO A 322 11.87 -12.36 10.74
CA PRO A 322 12.28 -13.18 9.60
C PRO A 322 12.91 -14.52 9.98
N VAL A 323 13.68 -14.56 11.07
CA VAL A 323 14.34 -15.78 11.54
C VAL A 323 13.30 -16.73 12.16
N ALA A 324 12.39 -16.23 12.99
CA ALA A 324 11.34 -17.05 13.58
C ALA A 324 10.36 -17.57 12.52
N ASP A 325 10.03 -16.76 11.51
CA ASP A 325 9.17 -17.14 10.40
C ASP A 325 9.81 -18.22 9.53
N GLU A 326 11.10 -18.11 9.22
CA GLU A 326 11.86 -19.12 8.47
C GLU A 326 11.98 -20.44 9.25
N ILE A 327 12.26 -20.39 10.57
CA ILE A 327 12.27 -21.57 11.43
C ILE A 327 10.89 -22.23 11.47
N LEU A 328 9.81 -21.46 11.64
CA LEU A 328 8.45 -22.00 11.69
C LEU A 328 8.04 -22.64 10.37
N ALA A 329 8.43 -22.05 9.23
CA ALA A 329 8.22 -22.62 7.91
C ALA A 329 8.97 -23.96 7.75
N ALA A 330 10.23 -24.02 8.17
CA ALA A 330 11.03 -25.24 8.14
C ALA A 330 10.43 -26.34 9.03
N LEU A 331 9.98 -26.00 10.24
CA LEU A 331 9.32 -26.93 11.16
C LEU A 331 7.97 -27.43 10.61
N ARG A 332 7.18 -26.58 9.94
CA ARG A 332 5.96 -26.99 9.22
C ARG A 332 6.26 -28.05 8.15
N HIS A 333 7.35 -27.84 7.40
CA HIS A 333 7.76 -28.78 6.36
C HIS A 333 8.26 -30.11 6.95
N ALA A 334 8.99 -30.06 8.07
CA ALA A 334 9.45 -31.26 8.78
C ALA A 334 8.31 -32.04 9.48
N GLY A 335 7.18 -31.38 9.77
CA GLY A 335 6.01 -32.00 10.39
C GLY A 335 6.33 -32.66 11.73
N GLY A 336 5.81 -33.87 11.94
CA GLY A 336 6.01 -34.63 13.18
C GLY A 336 7.46 -35.07 13.47
N VAL A 337 8.35 -35.00 12.48
CA VAL A 337 9.77 -35.37 12.63
C VAL A 337 10.53 -34.32 13.46
N GLY A 338 10.14 -33.05 13.34
CA GLY A 338 10.85 -31.93 13.95
C GLY A 338 12.22 -31.67 13.35
N LEU A 339 12.92 -30.66 13.88
CA LEU A 339 14.27 -30.28 13.46
C LEU A 339 15.18 -30.08 14.67
N THR A 340 16.41 -30.56 14.57
CA THR A 340 17.45 -30.27 15.57
C THR A 340 17.97 -28.84 15.42
N ARG A 341 18.58 -28.27 16.47
CA ARG A 341 19.25 -26.96 16.37
C ARG A 341 20.27 -26.88 15.23
N THR A 342 20.97 -27.98 14.92
CA THR A 342 21.92 -28.05 13.80
C THR A 342 21.21 -27.92 12.46
N LEU A 343 20.14 -28.67 12.23
CA LEU A 343 19.35 -28.58 10.99
C LEU A 343 18.70 -27.20 10.84
N ILE A 344 18.22 -26.61 11.94
CA ILE A 344 17.70 -25.24 11.93
C ILE A 344 18.78 -24.25 11.50
N ARG A 345 20.00 -24.35 12.04
CA ARG A 345 21.12 -23.49 11.64
C ARG A 345 21.48 -23.67 10.17
N ASP A 346 21.41 -24.90 9.66
CA ASP A 346 21.71 -25.22 8.26
C ASP A 346 20.66 -24.63 7.32
N VAL A 347 19.37 -24.74 7.65
CA VAL A 347 18.27 -24.11 6.91
C VAL A 347 18.45 -22.59 6.84
N LEU A 348 18.87 -21.96 7.94
CA LEU A 348 19.16 -20.53 8.01
C LEU A 348 20.48 -20.12 7.33
N GLY A 349 21.11 -21.00 6.53
CA GLY A 349 22.33 -20.71 5.78
C GLY A 349 23.56 -20.41 6.63
N LYS A 350 23.62 -20.92 7.88
CA LYS A 350 24.79 -20.88 8.80
C LYS A 350 25.34 -19.50 9.19
N HIS A 351 24.74 -18.41 8.75
CA HIS A 351 25.21 -17.04 8.97
C HIS A 351 24.50 -16.31 10.14
N LYS A 352 23.45 -16.91 10.72
CA LYS A 352 22.79 -16.38 11.91
C LYS A 352 23.53 -16.80 13.18
N THR A 353 23.63 -15.89 14.15
CA THR A 353 24.25 -16.17 15.45
C THR A 353 23.38 -17.11 16.29
N ALA A 354 24.01 -17.86 17.21
CA ALA A 354 23.30 -18.76 18.11
C ALA A 354 22.25 -18.02 18.96
N ASP A 355 22.61 -16.83 19.48
CA ASP A 355 21.70 -16.00 20.27
C ASP A 355 20.47 -15.57 19.47
N ARG A 356 20.64 -15.25 18.18
CA ARG A 356 19.53 -14.86 17.32
C ARG A 356 18.56 -16.01 17.07
N ILE A 357 19.08 -17.22 16.88
CA ILE A 357 18.29 -18.45 16.74
C ILE A 357 17.57 -18.75 18.05
N ASN A 358 18.24 -18.59 19.19
CA ASN A 358 17.64 -18.81 20.52
C ASN A 358 16.49 -17.84 20.79
N ALA A 359 16.66 -16.55 20.48
CA ALA A 359 15.60 -15.56 20.60
C ALA A 359 14.40 -15.90 19.72
N ALA A 360 14.63 -16.35 18.48
CA ALA A 360 13.57 -16.78 17.58
C ALA A 360 12.81 -18.01 18.10
N LEU A 361 13.52 -19.03 18.57
CA LEU A 361 12.91 -20.24 19.15
C LEU A 361 12.13 -19.94 20.43
N ALA A 362 12.66 -19.07 21.30
CA ALA A 362 11.97 -18.61 22.50
C ALA A 362 10.68 -17.84 22.16
N LEU A 363 10.71 -16.98 21.13
CA LEU A 363 9.52 -16.30 20.62
C LEU A 363 8.46 -17.29 20.14
N LEU A 364 8.87 -18.31 19.36
CA LEU A 364 7.97 -19.35 18.86
C LEU A 364 7.36 -20.19 20.00
N ALA A 365 8.18 -20.57 20.98
CA ALA A 365 7.73 -21.32 22.16
C ALA A 365 6.77 -20.49 23.02
N GLY A 366 7.10 -19.21 23.27
CA GLY A 366 6.27 -18.29 24.04
C GLY A 366 4.91 -18.02 23.40
N LYS A 367 4.81 -18.14 22.07
CA LYS A 367 3.54 -18.08 21.32
C LYS A 367 2.81 -19.42 21.23
N GLY A 368 3.34 -20.48 21.84
CA GLY A 368 2.75 -21.82 21.80
C GLY A 368 2.75 -22.48 20.42
N LEU A 369 3.57 -21.99 19.48
CA LEU A 369 3.59 -22.50 18.09
C LEU A 369 4.51 -23.72 17.93
N VAL A 370 5.46 -23.89 18.83
CA VAL A 370 6.42 -24.99 18.81
C VAL A 370 6.59 -25.57 20.21
N ARG A 371 7.02 -26.83 20.26
CA ARG A 371 7.48 -27.53 21.46
C ARG A 371 8.87 -28.10 21.19
N TRP A 372 9.59 -28.48 22.23
CA TRP A 372 10.88 -29.13 22.07
C TRP A 372 11.03 -30.31 23.03
N SER A 373 11.92 -31.24 22.68
CA SER A 373 12.37 -32.32 23.54
C SER A 373 13.89 -32.40 23.50
N SER A 374 14.48 -32.90 24.58
CA SER A 374 15.91 -33.21 24.65
C SER A 374 16.12 -34.71 24.77
N ALA A 375 16.97 -35.27 23.92
CA ALA A 375 17.46 -36.64 24.07
C ALA A 375 18.87 -36.63 24.66
N SER A 376 19.13 -37.51 25.63
CA SER A 376 20.47 -37.73 26.16
C SER A 376 21.30 -38.44 25.09
N THR A 377 22.34 -37.75 24.63
CA THR A 377 23.42 -38.32 23.83
C THR A 377 24.62 -38.51 24.78
N GLY A 378 25.62 -39.30 24.41
CA GLY A 378 26.87 -39.42 25.19
C GLY A 378 27.69 -38.11 25.34
N GLY A 379 27.11 -36.96 24.98
CA GLY A 379 27.65 -35.60 25.07
C GLY A 379 26.54 -34.57 25.33
N ARG A 380 26.63 -33.37 24.74
CA ARG A 380 25.61 -32.30 24.93
C ARG A 380 24.24 -32.79 24.42
N PRO A 381 23.16 -32.71 25.22
CA PRO A 381 21.84 -33.19 24.84
C PRO A 381 21.38 -32.60 23.50
N ALA A 382 20.91 -33.45 22.61
CA ALA A 382 20.38 -33.02 21.32
C ALA A 382 18.95 -32.52 21.53
N GLU A 383 18.74 -31.23 21.30
CA GLU A 383 17.42 -30.60 21.37
C GLU A 383 16.76 -30.64 19.99
N THR A 384 15.57 -31.21 19.94
CA THR A 384 14.73 -31.29 18.73
C THR A 384 13.47 -30.48 18.95
N TRP A 385 13.17 -29.61 17.99
CA TRP A 385 12.02 -28.72 17.99
C TRP A 385 10.94 -29.26 17.05
N TYR A 386 9.67 -29.11 17.44
CA TYR A 386 8.51 -29.62 16.73
C TYR A 386 7.44 -28.53 16.65
N ILE A 387 6.61 -28.58 15.61
CA ILE A 387 5.42 -27.74 15.56
C ILE A 387 4.33 -28.26 16.50
N ASN A 388 3.55 -27.35 17.10
CA ASN A 388 2.36 -27.69 17.86
C ASN A 388 1.13 -27.80 16.94
N GLY A 389 0.32 -28.85 17.14
CA GLY A 389 -0.97 -29.03 16.45
C GLY A 389 -0.87 -29.39 14.96
N ALA A 390 -0.05 -30.41 14.63
CA ALA A 390 0.00 -30.98 13.28
C ALA A 390 -1.33 -31.62 12.85
#